data_AF-A0A2P5DJD4-F1
#
_entry.id   AF-A0A2P5DJD4-F1
#
_cell.length_a   1.000
_cell.length_b   1.000
_cell.length_c   1.000
_cell.angle_alpha   90.00
_cell.angle_beta   90.00
_cell.angle_gamma   90.00
#
_symmetry.space_group_name_H-M   'P 1'
#
loop_
_entity.id
_entity.type
_entity.pdbx_description
1 polymer ?
#
loop_
_entity_poly.entity_id
_entity_poly.type
_entity_poly.pdbx_seq_one_letter_code
_entity_poly.pdbx_strand_id
1 'polypeptide(L)'
;MSYRFRKADLLTVVSESLVGVLFMYTVLFTYTIKAILRKDNFLAAIGERPAEITDDKTWDEMDSNTVANLYLALADRILSSIEEKKSAKEIWDTLTKLYQAKSLHNKIFLKRRLYTLRMAELTTVTDHINTLNTLFS
;
A
#
# COMPACT_ATOMS: atom_id res chain seq x y z
N MET A 1 31.81 -23.74 12.05
CA MET A 1 31.59 -22.71 11.02
C MET A 1 30.46 -21.80 11.50
N SER A 2 30.78 -20.68 12.15
CA SER A 2 29.79 -19.80 12.76
C SER A 2 29.35 -18.76 11.72
N TYR A 3 28.13 -18.90 11.21
CA TYR A 3 27.54 -17.93 10.29
C TYR A 3 27.30 -16.63 11.05
N ARG A 4 28.23 -15.67 10.96
CA ARG A 4 27.98 -14.28 11.38
C ARG A 4 27.05 -13.65 10.35
N PHE A 5 25.74 -13.84 10.52
CA PHE A 5 24.76 -12.94 9.92
C PHE A 5 25.08 -11.53 10.40
N ARG A 6 25.55 -10.65 9.50
CA ARG A 6 25.78 -9.27 9.91
C ARG A 6 24.41 -8.65 10.15
N LYS A 7 24.33 -7.84 11.20
CA LYS A 7 23.10 -7.14 11.58
C LYS A 7 22.51 -6.29 10.44
N ALA A 8 23.36 -5.79 9.53
CA ALA A 8 22.94 -5.15 8.29
C ALA A 8 22.13 -6.08 7.36
N ASP A 9 22.46 -7.36 7.30
CA ASP A 9 21.76 -8.36 6.49
C ASP A 9 20.37 -8.65 7.07
N LEU A 10 20.24 -8.70 8.40
CA LEU A 10 18.95 -8.89 9.07
C LEU A 10 18.00 -7.69 8.83
N LEU A 11 18.53 -6.47 8.84
CA LEU A 11 17.75 -5.24 8.58
C LEU A 11 17.26 -5.17 7.12
N THR A 12 18.11 -5.57 6.18
CA THR A 12 17.74 -5.70 4.77
C THR A 12 16.61 -6.71 4.61
N VAL A 13 16.78 -7.91 5.17
CA VAL A 13 15.78 -8.99 5.12
C VAL A 13 14.44 -8.58 5.74
N VAL A 14 14.43 -7.92 6.91
CA VAL A 14 13.19 -7.45 7.55
C VAL A 14 12.53 -6.33 6.74
N SER A 15 13.32 -5.41 6.18
CA SER A 15 12.77 -4.33 5.34
C SER A 15 12.18 -4.85 4.03
N GLU A 16 12.84 -5.81 3.38
CA GLU A 16 12.39 -6.46 2.15
C GLU A 16 11.13 -7.30 2.41
N SER A 17 11.09 -8.03 3.54
CA SER A 17 9.92 -8.82 3.96
C SER A 17 8.68 -7.94 4.18
N LEU A 18 8.83 -6.79 4.85
CA LEU A 18 7.71 -5.87 5.10
C LEU A 18 7.25 -5.15 3.82
N VAL A 19 8.18 -4.78 2.94
CA VAL A 19 7.85 -4.24 1.61
C VAL A 19 7.10 -5.29 0.78
N GLY A 20 7.51 -6.55 0.86
CA GLY A 20 6.83 -7.68 0.21
C GLY A 20 5.40 -7.90 0.72
N VAL A 21 5.18 -7.86 2.04
CA VAL A 21 3.84 -7.98 2.63
C VAL A 21 2.93 -6.84 2.21
N LEU A 22 3.45 -5.60 2.19
CA LEU A 22 2.68 -4.42 1.80
C LEU A 22 2.36 -4.42 0.30
N PHE A 23 3.30 -4.87 -0.54
CA PHE A 23 3.10 -5.06 -1.97
C PHE A 23 2.08 -6.16 -2.26
N MET A 24 2.14 -7.29 -1.54
CA MET A 24 1.11 -8.32 -1.65
C MET A 24 -0.27 -7.79 -1.23
N TYR A 25 -0.35 -6.95 -0.20
CA TYR A 25 -1.63 -6.40 0.25
C TYR A 25 -2.29 -5.47 -0.79
N THR A 26 -1.49 -4.64 -1.50
CA THR A 26 -2.02 -3.78 -2.58
C THR A 26 -2.36 -4.58 -3.84
N VAL A 27 -1.55 -5.57 -4.19
CA VAL A 27 -1.81 -6.49 -5.31
C VAL A 27 -3.08 -7.30 -5.06
N LEU A 28 -3.25 -7.87 -3.86
CA LEU A 28 -4.45 -8.61 -3.48
C LEU A 28 -5.69 -7.71 -3.51
N PHE A 29 -5.63 -6.50 -2.96
CA PHE A 29 -6.74 -5.56 -3.01
C PHE A 29 -7.16 -5.22 -4.45
N THR A 30 -6.20 -4.85 -5.31
CA THR A 30 -6.50 -4.55 -6.72
C THR A 30 -7.04 -5.76 -7.48
N TYR A 31 -6.55 -6.96 -7.19
CA TYR A 31 -7.05 -8.20 -7.78
C TYR A 31 -8.48 -8.50 -7.35
N THR A 32 -8.81 -8.37 -6.05
CA THR A 32 -10.17 -8.61 -5.54
C THR A 32 -11.20 -7.66 -6.15
N ILE A 33 -10.91 -6.36 -6.21
CA ILE A 33 -11.83 -5.39 -6.83
C ILE A 33 -11.96 -5.65 -8.33
N LYS A 34 -10.87 -5.94 -9.04
CA LYS A 34 -10.94 -6.31 -10.46
C LYS A 34 -11.72 -7.60 -10.69
N ALA A 35 -11.67 -8.57 -9.77
CA ALA A 35 -12.43 -9.80 -9.87
C ALA A 35 -13.94 -9.57 -9.67
N ILE A 36 -14.33 -8.73 -8.70
CA ILE A 36 -15.71 -8.30 -8.48
C ILE A 36 -16.25 -7.62 -9.74
N LEU A 37 -15.49 -6.67 -10.31
CA LEU A 37 -15.89 -5.96 -11.53
C LEU A 37 -15.92 -6.85 -12.78
N ARG A 38 -15.05 -7.86 -12.86
CA ARG A 38 -15.06 -8.83 -13.97
C ARG A 38 -16.30 -9.71 -13.95
N LYS A 39 -16.72 -10.14 -12.75
CA LYS A 39 -17.91 -10.98 -12.57
C LYS A 39 -19.16 -10.31 -13.16
N ASP A 40 -19.23 -8.99 -13.07
CA ASP A 40 -20.38 -8.21 -13.50
C ASP A 40 -20.17 -7.50 -14.86
N ASN A 41 -19.11 -7.84 -15.59
CA ASN A 41 -18.74 -7.27 -16.90
C ASN A 41 -18.50 -5.74 -16.92
N PHE A 42 -18.13 -5.16 -15.78
CA PHE A 42 -18.00 -3.71 -15.58
C PHE A 42 -16.56 -3.20 -15.59
N LEU A 43 -15.60 -4.04 -15.99
CA LEU A 43 -14.18 -3.65 -16.07
C LEU A 43 -13.92 -2.45 -16.99
N ALA A 44 -14.78 -2.23 -17.98
CA ALA A 44 -14.68 -1.09 -18.90
C ALA A 44 -14.90 0.25 -18.19
N ALA A 45 -15.75 0.30 -17.17
CA ALA A 45 -16.16 1.54 -16.51
C ALA A 45 -15.07 2.13 -15.58
N ILE A 46 -14.14 1.31 -15.08
CA ILE A 46 -12.96 1.79 -14.32
C ILE A 46 -11.81 2.24 -15.23
N GLY A 47 -11.93 2.04 -16.55
CA GLY A 47 -10.95 2.40 -17.57
C GLY A 47 -11.36 3.61 -18.41
N GLU A 48 -10.80 3.73 -19.60
CA GLU A 48 -11.34 4.65 -20.60
C GLU A 48 -12.55 4.04 -21.30
N ARG A 49 -13.55 4.88 -21.60
CA ARG A 49 -14.74 4.46 -22.34
C ARG A 49 -14.33 3.79 -23.66
N PRO A 50 -14.71 2.51 -23.88
CA PRO A 50 -14.43 1.84 -25.14
C PRO A 50 -15.12 2.57 -26.30
N ALA A 51 -14.43 2.69 -27.43
CA ALA A 51 -14.96 3.36 -28.62
C ALA A 51 -16.20 2.64 -29.19
N GLU A 52 -16.40 1.36 -28.86
CA GLU A 52 -17.57 0.59 -29.29
C GLU A 52 -18.86 0.98 -28.55
N ILE A 53 -18.77 1.64 -27.39
CA ILE A 53 -19.94 2.09 -26.62
C ILE A 53 -20.23 3.55 -26.99
N THR A 54 -21.00 3.75 -28.06
CA THR A 54 -21.46 5.08 -28.50
C THR A 54 -22.75 5.55 -27.82
N ASP A 55 -23.49 4.64 -27.17
CA ASP A 55 -24.72 5.01 -26.43
C ASP A 55 -24.40 5.52 -25.02
N ASP A 56 -24.73 6.79 -24.77
CA ASP A 56 -24.48 7.46 -23.49
C ASP A 56 -25.33 6.87 -22.36
N LYS A 57 -26.56 6.45 -22.65
CA LYS A 57 -27.43 5.87 -21.62
C LYS A 57 -26.90 4.53 -21.10
N THR A 58 -26.48 3.65 -22.01
CA THR A 58 -25.85 2.37 -21.67
C THR A 58 -24.54 2.59 -20.89
N TRP A 59 -23.78 3.63 -21.24
CA TRP A 59 -22.56 3.98 -20.52
C TRP A 59 -22.84 4.47 -19.10
N ASP A 60 -23.81 5.38 -18.93
CA ASP A 60 -24.17 5.95 -17.63
C ASP A 60 -24.74 4.88 -16.68
N GLU A 61 -25.57 3.96 -17.19
CA GLU A 61 -26.06 2.82 -16.42
C GLU A 61 -24.92 1.90 -15.97
N MET A 62 -23.94 1.67 -16.85
CA MET A 62 -22.75 0.87 -16.54
C MET A 62 -21.87 1.55 -15.49
N ASP A 63 -21.59 2.84 -15.64
CA ASP A 63 -20.79 3.62 -14.69
C ASP A 63 -21.47 3.68 -13.32
N SER A 64 -22.79 3.95 -13.27
CA SER A 64 -23.55 3.98 -12.02
C SER A 64 -23.57 2.63 -11.29
N ASN A 65 -23.75 1.52 -12.00
CA ASN A 65 -23.68 0.18 -11.42
C ASN A 65 -22.28 -0.15 -10.89
N THR A 66 -21.25 0.28 -11.61
CA THR A 66 -19.86 0.11 -11.20
C THR A 66 -19.55 0.91 -9.93
N VAL A 67 -20.05 2.15 -9.86
CA VAL A 67 -19.97 2.99 -8.66
C VAL A 67 -20.63 2.29 -7.47
N ALA A 68 -21.86 1.80 -7.61
CA ALA A 68 -22.56 1.12 -6.52
C ALA A 68 -21.82 -0.13 -6.03
N ASN A 69 -21.30 -0.96 -6.95
CA ASN A 69 -20.50 -2.13 -6.62
C ASN A 69 -19.18 -1.78 -5.91
N LEU A 70 -18.54 -0.69 -6.31
CA LEU A 70 -17.37 -0.17 -5.60
C LEU A 70 -17.74 0.26 -4.18
N TYR A 71 -18.84 1.00 -3.99
CA TYR A 71 -19.33 1.37 -2.66
C TYR A 71 -19.59 0.14 -1.77
N LEU A 72 -20.20 -0.92 -2.32
CA LEU A 72 -20.47 -2.16 -1.57
C LEU A 72 -19.21 -2.97 -1.22
N ALA A 73 -18.17 -2.91 -2.05
CA ALA A 73 -16.92 -3.63 -1.84
C ALA A 73 -15.96 -2.94 -0.85
N LEU A 74 -16.24 -1.70 -0.47
CA LEU A 74 -15.33 -0.86 0.31
C LEU A 74 -15.82 -0.69 1.76
N ALA A 75 -14.87 -0.64 2.69
CA ALA A 75 -15.16 -0.37 4.10
C ALA A 75 -15.43 1.13 4.35
N ASP A 76 -16.27 1.46 5.34
CA ASP A 76 -16.74 2.82 5.67
C ASP A 76 -15.65 3.91 5.69
N ARG A 77 -14.48 3.58 6.25
CA ARG A 77 -13.31 4.49 6.31
C ARG A 77 -12.79 4.95 4.94
N ILE A 78 -13.09 4.19 3.90
CA ILE A 78 -12.69 4.47 2.52
C ILE A 78 -13.83 5.22 1.82
N LEU A 79 -15.08 4.91 2.17
CA LEU A 79 -16.27 5.58 1.64
C LEU A 79 -16.23 7.09 1.90
N SER A 80 -15.82 7.51 3.10
CA SER A 80 -15.67 8.94 3.44
C SER A 80 -14.65 9.69 2.58
N SER A 81 -13.72 8.98 1.92
CA SER A 81 -12.73 9.58 1.02
C SER A 81 -13.16 9.64 -0.44
N ILE A 82 -14.27 8.98 -0.80
CA ILE A 82 -14.78 8.88 -2.16
C ILE A 82 -16.21 9.44 -2.32
N GLU A 83 -16.86 9.86 -1.23
CA GLU A 83 -18.25 10.36 -1.17
C GLU A 83 -18.55 11.47 -2.19
N GLU A 84 -17.57 12.30 -2.55
CA GLU A 84 -17.73 13.40 -3.51
C GLU A 84 -17.52 12.98 -4.99
N LYS A 85 -17.17 11.73 -5.27
CA LYS A 85 -16.83 11.26 -6.63
C LYS A 85 -18.06 10.74 -7.37
N LYS A 86 -18.17 11.12 -8.65
CA LYS A 86 -19.39 10.87 -9.46
C LYS A 86 -19.24 9.77 -10.48
N SER A 87 -18.03 9.35 -10.82
CA SER A 87 -17.77 8.27 -11.78
C SER A 87 -16.93 7.13 -11.20
N ALA A 88 -17.09 5.94 -11.76
CA ALA A 88 -16.33 4.77 -11.35
C ALA A 88 -14.82 4.97 -11.55
N LYS A 89 -14.44 5.65 -12.64
CA LYS A 89 -13.04 6.01 -12.92
C LYS A 89 -12.46 6.92 -11.84
N GLU A 90 -13.18 7.96 -11.42
CA GLU A 90 -12.72 8.87 -10.35
C GLU A 90 -12.55 8.15 -9.01
N ILE A 91 -13.48 7.26 -8.67
CA ILE A 91 -13.39 6.42 -7.47
C ILE A 91 -12.15 5.51 -7.57
N TRP A 92 -11.98 4.83 -8.71
CA TRP A 92 -10.85 3.92 -8.94
C TRP A 92 -9.48 4.61 -8.88
N ASP A 93 -9.35 5.80 -9.47
CA ASP A 93 -8.13 6.61 -9.42
C ASP A 93 -7.84 7.09 -7.99
N THR A 94 -8.88 7.50 -7.25
CA THR A 94 -8.76 7.94 -5.86
C THR A 94 -8.31 6.79 -4.96
N LEU A 95 -8.90 5.61 -5.11
CA LEU A 95 -8.46 4.39 -4.42
C LEU A 95 -7.00 4.09 -4.73
N THR A 96 -6.63 4.05 -6.01
CA THR A 96 -5.26 3.76 -6.43
C THR A 96 -4.26 4.73 -5.78
N LYS A 97 -4.57 6.03 -5.79
CA LYS A 97 -3.74 7.07 -5.14
C LYS A 97 -3.68 6.90 -3.62
N LEU A 98 -4.79 6.64 -2.95
CA LEU A 98 -4.84 6.42 -1.49
C LEU A 98 -3.98 5.24 -1.06
N TYR A 99 -4.08 4.12 -1.77
CA TYR A 99 -3.30 2.92 -1.47
C TYR A 99 -1.81 3.09 -1.80
N GLN A 100 -1.48 3.80 -2.89
CA GLN A 100 -0.10 4.20 -3.17
C GLN A 100 0.47 5.11 -2.08
N ALA A 101 -0.27 6.14 -1.66
CA ALA A 101 0.14 7.07 -0.61
C ALA A 101 0.33 6.36 0.74
N LYS A 102 -0.61 5.48 1.14
CA LYS A 102 -0.47 4.65 2.34
C LYS A 102 0.75 3.75 2.27
N SER A 103 1.03 3.16 1.09
CA SER A 103 2.22 2.33 0.91
C SER A 103 3.51 3.13 1.08
N LEU A 104 3.57 4.35 0.55
CA LEU A 104 4.70 5.25 0.67
C LEU A 104 4.90 5.74 2.10
N HIS A 105 3.82 6.16 2.77
CA HIS A 105 3.86 6.61 4.16
C HIS A 105 4.36 5.48 5.09
N ASN A 106 3.82 4.27 4.93
CA ASN A 106 4.28 3.10 5.68
C ASN A 106 5.76 2.80 5.41
N LYS A 107 6.22 2.89 4.16
CA LYS A 107 7.64 2.70 3.80
C LYS A 107 8.54 3.74 4.48
N ILE A 108 8.12 5.00 4.54
CA ILE A 108 8.86 6.07 5.22
C ILE A 108 8.85 5.87 6.74
N PHE A 109 7.70 5.57 7.33
CA PHE A 109 7.55 5.31 8.76
C PHE A 109 8.45 4.15 9.22
N LEU A 110 8.42 3.04 8.47
CA LEU A 110 9.26 1.87 8.76
C LEU A 110 10.75 2.20 8.61
N LYS A 111 11.15 2.92 7.55
CA LYS A 111 12.54 3.39 7.42
C LYS A 111 12.95 4.22 8.62
N ARG A 112 12.17 5.23 9.01
CA ARG A 112 12.49 6.07 10.18
C ARG A 112 12.63 5.25 11.46
N ARG A 113 11.68 4.36 11.75
CA ARG A 113 11.69 3.51 12.93
C ARG A 113 12.90 2.55 12.95
N LEU A 114 13.28 2.01 11.79
CA LEU A 114 14.48 1.18 11.64
C LEU A 114 15.75 1.98 11.91
N TYR A 115 15.85 3.20 11.37
CA TYR A 115 16.97 4.10 11.63
C TYR A 115 17.06 4.49 13.11
N THR A 116 15.94 4.78 13.78
CA THR A 116 15.90 5.08 15.22
C THR A 116 16.34 3.88 16.06
N LEU A 117 15.82 2.68 15.79
CA LEU A 117 16.25 1.46 16.47
C LEU A 117 17.76 1.21 16.29
N ARG A 118 18.25 1.39 15.05
CA ARG A 118 19.68 1.29 14.75
C ARG A 118 20.51 2.30 15.53
N MET A 119 20.06 3.55 15.64
CA MET A 119 20.77 4.58 16.42
C MET A 119 20.77 4.25 17.92
N ALA A 120 19.65 3.80 18.48
CA ALA A 120 19.57 3.38 19.89
C ALA A 120 20.50 2.19 20.20
N GLU A 121 20.62 1.24 19.27
CA GLU A 121 21.48 0.06 19.46
C GLU A 121 22.97 0.35 19.20
N LEU A 122 23.30 1.30 18.32
CA LEU A 122 24.68 1.75 18.12
C LEU A 122 25.16 2.62 19.28
N THR A 123 24.33 3.54 19.78
CA THR A 123 24.66 4.39 20.93
C THR A 123 24.91 3.56 22.18
N THR A 124 24.03 2.60 22.49
CA THR A 124 24.24 1.69 23.62
C THR A 124 25.52 0.84 23.49
N VAL A 125 25.85 0.36 22.29
CA VAL A 125 27.11 -0.38 22.07
C VAL A 125 28.34 0.54 22.18
N THR A 126 28.29 1.74 21.62
CA THR A 126 29.38 2.72 21.72
C THR A 126 29.58 3.19 23.16
N ASP A 127 28.50 3.43 23.90
CA ASP A 127 28.56 3.82 25.32
C ASP A 127 29.14 2.70 26.18
N HIS A 128 28.80 1.44 25.92
CA HIS A 128 29.43 0.31 26.59
C HIS A 128 30.92 0.16 26.29
N ILE A 129 31.34 0.36 25.03
CA ILE A 129 32.75 0.30 24.64
C ILE A 129 33.54 1.45 25.29
N ASN A 130 32.98 2.66 25.31
CA ASN A 130 33.62 3.81 25.95
C ASN A 130 33.74 3.62 27.46
N THR A 131 32.70 3.08 28.10
CA THR A 131 32.72 2.77 29.54
C THR A 131 33.77 1.70 29.85
N LEU A 132 33.88 0.65 29.02
CA LEU A 132 34.93 -0.36 29.15
C LEU A 132 36.32 0.26 28.95
N ASN A 133 36.52 1.10 27.93
CA ASN A 133 37.80 1.74 27.68
C ASN A 133 38.22 2.71 28.81
N THR A 134 37.27 3.38 29.47
CA THR A 134 37.55 4.18 30.67
C THR A 134 37.83 3.35 31.91
N LEU A 135 37.35 2.10 31.98
CA LEU A 135 37.64 1.18 33.10
C LEU A 135 39.02 0.52 32.98
N PHE A 136 39.59 0.48 31.77
CA PHE A 136 40.92 -0.06 31.48
C PHE A 136 41.99 1.03 31.21
N SER A 137 41.64 2.30 31.40
CA SER A 137 42.56 3.45 31.41
C SER A 137 42.91 3.85 32.83
#